data_AF-A0A356VWQ7-F1
#
_entry.id   AF-A0A356VWQ7-F1
#
_cell.length_a   1.000
_cell.length_b   1.000
_cell.length_c   1.000
_cell.angle_alpha   90.00
_cell.angle_beta   90.00
_cell.angle_gamma   90.00
#
_symmetry.space_group_name_H-M   'P 1'
#
loop_
_entity.id
_entity.type
_entity.pdbx_description
1 polymer ?
#
loop_
_entity_poly.entity_id
_entity_poly.type
_entity_poly.pdbx_seq_one_letter_code
_entity_poly.pdbx_strand_id
1 'polypeptide(L)'
;MPQAVEDEKRKKQIDWKKIVSIVSILISLGILFYFCISKNGLLALLGQLRRFKAAWVVLAVSCMFGDLFLDACLIYLFTKDTNPGYRFRFALKVCLAGHFYSAITPFQSGGQPMQIYLMSRQRIDPG
;
A
#
# COMPACT_ATOMS: atom_id res chain seq x y z
N MET A 1 0.54 52.17 17.27
CA MET A 1 -0.49 51.11 17.22
C MET A 1 -0.44 50.27 15.90
N PRO A 2 0.69 49.64 15.50
CA PRO A 2 0.74 48.78 14.31
C PRO A 2 0.69 47.26 14.58
N GLN A 3 0.59 46.82 15.84
CA GLN A 3 0.72 45.39 16.20
C GLN A 3 -0.59 44.58 16.10
N ALA A 4 -1.74 45.24 15.93
CA ALA A 4 -3.03 44.56 15.87
C ALA A 4 -3.41 44.03 14.46
N VAL A 5 -2.67 44.40 13.42
CA VAL A 5 -2.98 44.01 12.02
C VAL A 5 -2.21 42.75 11.59
N GLU A 6 -1.11 42.41 12.25
CA GLU A 6 -0.28 41.24 11.87
C GLU A 6 -0.84 39.91 12.43
N ASP A 7 -1.62 39.95 13.52
CA ASP A 7 -2.21 38.74 14.13
C ASP A 7 -3.42 38.17 13.35
N GLU A 8 -4.04 38.95 12.45
CA GLU A 8 -5.15 38.46 11.61
C GLU A 8 -4.67 37.60 10.42
N LYS A 9 -3.37 37.55 10.14
CA LYS A 9 -2.79 36.80 9.01
C LYS A 9 -2.46 35.34 9.32
N ARG A 10 -2.75 34.85 10.53
CA ARG A 10 -2.63 33.42 10.88
C ARG A 10 -3.98 32.70 10.80
N LYS A 11 -4.82 33.01 9.80
CA LYS A 11 -5.87 32.07 9.40
C LYS A 11 -5.16 30.80 8.94
N LYS A 12 -5.15 29.78 9.82
CA LYS A 12 -4.70 28.41 9.53
C LYS A 12 -5.16 28.07 8.12
N GLN A 13 -4.25 28.08 7.15
CA GLN A 13 -4.49 27.47 5.86
C GLN A 13 -4.57 25.98 6.15
N ILE A 14 -5.77 25.52 6.51
CA ILE A 14 -6.02 24.10 6.64
C ILE A 14 -5.92 23.58 5.22
N ASP A 15 -4.84 22.85 4.99
CA ASP A 15 -4.47 22.27 3.71
C ASP A 15 -5.65 21.42 3.22
N TRP A 16 -6.41 21.91 2.24
CA TRP A 16 -7.65 21.29 1.76
C TRP A 16 -7.45 19.82 1.41
N LYS A 17 -6.25 19.48 0.92
CA LYS A 17 -5.80 18.11 0.64
C LYS A 17 -5.80 17.21 1.89
N LYS A 18 -5.40 17.73 3.05
CA LYS A 18 -5.42 17.01 4.33
C LYS A 18 -6.85 16.79 4.82
N ILE A 19 -7.73 17.79 4.68
CA ILE A 19 -9.14 17.64 5.03
C ILE A 19 -9.78 16.55 4.17
N VAL A 20 -9.60 16.60 2.84
CA VAL A 20 -10.16 15.60 1.91
C VAL A 20 -9.65 14.20 2.23
N SER A 21 -8.37 14.03 2.56
CA SER A 21 -7.80 12.73 2.93
C SER A 21 -8.35 12.21 4.27
N ILE A 22 -8.48 13.07 5.29
CA ILE A 22 -9.06 12.67 6.58
C ILE A 22 -10.55 12.30 6.41
N VAL A 23 -11.29 13.08 5.64
CA VAL A 23 -12.70 12.83 5.35
C VAL A 23 -12.87 11.52 4.56
N SER A 24 -12.03 11.24 3.57
CA SER A 24 -12.12 9.98 2.81
C SER A 24 -11.83 8.75 3.67
N ILE A 25 -10.89 8.84 4.62
CA ILE A 25 -10.62 7.80 5.61
C ILE A 25 -11.84 7.60 6.52
N LEU A 26 -12.41 8.69 7.05
CA LEU A 26 -13.58 8.63 7.93
C LEU A 26 -14.81 8.04 7.23
N ILE A 27 -15.06 8.42 5.98
CA ILE A 27 -16.15 7.86 5.16
C ILE A 27 -15.92 6.36 4.93
N SER A 28 -14.70 5.95 4.56
CA SER A 28 -14.37 4.54 4.35
C SER A 28 -14.58 3.71 5.61
N LEU A 29 -14.16 4.22 6.77
CA LEU A 29 -14.39 3.59 8.08
C LEU A 29 -15.88 3.52 8.42
N GLY A 30 -16.65 4.58 8.14
CA GLY A 30 -18.10 4.60 8.37
C GLY A 30 -18.85 3.56 7.54
N ILE A 31 -18.50 3.42 6.26
CA ILE A 31 -19.07 2.39 5.37
C ILE A 31 -18.71 0.98 5.87
N LEU A 32 -17.45 0.76 6.26
CA LEU A 32 -16.99 -0.51 6.83
C LEU A 32 -17.75 -0.86 8.12
N PHE A 33 -17.95 0.12 9.00
CA PHE A 33 -18.68 -0.06 10.26
C PHE A 33 -20.16 -0.38 10.01
N TYR A 34 -20.81 0.34 9.10
CA TYR A 34 -22.18 0.06 8.69
C TYR A 34 -22.30 -1.36 8.09
N PHE A 35 -21.37 -1.74 7.22
CA PHE A 35 -21.31 -3.08 6.65
C PHE A 35 -21.10 -4.16 7.72
N CYS A 36 -20.32 -3.88 8.76
CA CYS A 36 -20.04 -4.83 9.83
C CYS A 36 -21.29 -5.13 10.70
N ILE A 37 -22.09 -4.10 11.01
CA ILE A 37 -23.29 -4.21 11.86
C ILE A 37 -24.53 -4.64 11.07
N SER A 38 -24.54 -4.43 9.75
CA SER A 38 -25.67 -4.80 8.89
C SER A 38 -25.96 -6.32 8.99
N LYS A 39 -27.24 -6.67 9.18
CA LYS A 39 -27.71 -8.07 9.26
C LYS A 39 -27.36 -8.89 8.00
N ASN A 40 -27.26 -8.24 6.85
CA ASN A 40 -26.85 -8.83 5.57
C ASN A 40 -25.37 -8.57 5.22
N GLY A 41 -24.61 -7.99 6.15
CA GLY A 41 -23.21 -7.66 5.96
C GLY A 41 -22.29 -8.78 6.37
N LEU A 42 -21.40 -8.51 7.34
CA LEU A 42 -20.34 -9.43 7.73
C LEU A 42 -20.84 -10.82 8.15
N LEU A 43 -21.93 -10.90 8.93
CA LEU A 43 -22.51 -12.16 9.39
C LEU A 43 -23.05 -13.04 8.25
N ALA A 44 -23.70 -12.44 7.25
CA ALA A 44 -24.17 -13.16 6.07
C ALA A 44 -22.99 -13.66 5.22
N LEU A 45 -21.94 -12.85 5.10
CA LEU A 45 -20.72 -13.19 4.37
C LEU A 45 -19.95 -14.34 5.06
N LEU A 46 -19.87 -14.35 6.40
CA LEU A 46 -19.35 -15.48 7.18
C LEU A 46 -20.18 -16.76 7.02
N GLY A 47 -21.51 -16.64 6.95
CA GLY A 47 -22.40 -17.77 6.65
C GLY A 47 -22.12 -18.37 5.26
N GLN A 48 -21.84 -17.52 4.27
CA GLN A 48 -21.48 -17.96 2.91
C GLN A 48 -20.05 -18.48 2.80
N LEU A 49 -19.10 -17.99 3.60
CA LEU A 49 -17.72 -18.50 3.66
C LEU A 49 -17.69 -20.01 3.95
N ARG A 50 -18.67 -20.53 4.70
CA ARG A 50 -18.79 -21.96 4.99
C ARG A 50 -19.16 -22.82 3.77
N ARG A 51 -19.76 -22.22 2.73
CA ARG A 51 -20.03 -22.85 1.42
C ARG A 51 -18.92 -22.59 0.41
N PHE A 52 -17.93 -21.77 0.77
CA PHE A 52 -16.84 -21.39 -0.11
C PHE A 52 -15.89 -22.57 -0.31
N LYS A 53 -15.64 -22.94 -1.58
CA LYS A 53 -14.75 -24.07 -1.89
C LYS A 53 -13.31 -23.65 -1.58
N ALA A 54 -12.64 -24.39 -0.69
CA ALA A 54 -11.22 -24.17 -0.35
C ALA A 54 -10.29 -24.14 -1.58
N ALA A 55 -10.66 -24.82 -2.67
CA ALA A 55 -9.93 -24.80 -3.94
C ALA A 55 -9.72 -23.38 -4.49
N TRP A 56 -10.69 -22.48 -4.36
CA TRP A 56 -10.55 -21.10 -4.82
C TRP A 56 -9.58 -20.29 -3.96
N VAL A 57 -9.53 -20.55 -2.65
CA VAL A 57 -8.57 -19.91 -1.74
C VAL A 57 -7.15 -20.36 -2.09
N VAL A 58 -6.96 -21.67 -2.31
CA VAL A 58 -5.65 -22.21 -2.72
C VAL A 58 -5.21 -21.62 -4.06
N LEU A 59 -6.12 -21.50 -5.03
CA LEU A 59 -5.83 -20.86 -6.31
C LEU A 59 -5.44 -19.38 -6.14
N ALA A 60 -6.19 -18.62 -5.33
CA ALA A 60 -5.88 -17.22 -5.07
C ALA A 60 -4.50 -17.04 -4.41
N VAL A 61 -4.19 -17.85 -3.40
CA VAL A 61 -2.87 -17.86 -2.74
C VAL A 61 -1.77 -18.24 -3.73
N SER A 62 -2.02 -19.22 -4.61
CA SER A 62 -1.07 -19.61 -5.65
C SER A 62 -0.80 -18.48 -6.64
N CYS A 63 -1.85 -17.78 -7.08
CA CYS A 63 -1.71 -16.59 -7.92
C CYS A 63 -0.93 -15.48 -7.22
N MET A 64 -1.14 -15.27 -5.90
CA MET A 64 -0.41 -14.28 -5.12
C MET A 64 1.09 -14.60 -5.03
N PHE A 65 1.47 -15.88 -4.88
CA PHE A 65 2.87 -16.27 -4.95
C PHE A 65 3.45 -16.09 -6.35
N GLY A 66 2.65 -16.33 -7.40
CA GLY A 66 3.04 -16.07 -8.78
C GLY A 66 3.31 -14.58 -9.04
N ASP A 67 2.44 -13.71 -8.55
CA ASP A 67 2.59 -12.25 -8.60
C ASP A 67 3.89 -11.79 -7.94
N LEU A 68 4.13 -12.23 -6.70
CA LEU A 68 5.36 -11.93 -5.96
C LEU A 68 6.62 -12.43 -6.70
N PHE A 69 6.55 -13.62 -7.30
CA PHE A 69 7.66 -14.18 -8.05
C PHE A 69 7.95 -13.37 -9.32
N LEU A 70 6.91 -13.00 -10.08
CA LEU A 70 7.05 -12.21 -11.29
C LEU A 70 7.57 -10.81 -10.98
N ASP A 71 7.11 -10.16 -9.92
CA ASP A 71 7.60 -8.84 -9.50
C ASP A 71 9.07 -8.90 -9.04
N ALA A 72 9.47 -9.94 -8.29
CA ALA A 72 10.87 -10.15 -7.94
C ALA A 72 11.75 -10.40 -9.18
N CYS A 73 11.26 -11.15 -10.17
CA CYS A 73 11.94 -11.36 -11.45
C CYS A 73 12.06 -10.05 -12.25
N LEU A 74 11.01 -9.22 -12.27
CA LEU A 74 10.99 -7.92 -12.92
C LEU A 74 12.08 -7.01 -12.34
N ILE A 75 12.09 -6.86 -11.01
CA ILE A 75 13.12 -6.11 -10.28
C ILE A 75 14.51 -6.66 -10.61
N TYR A 76 14.69 -7.98 -10.59
CA TYR A 76 15.98 -8.61 -10.84
C TYR A 76 16.49 -8.31 -12.25
N LEU A 77 15.64 -8.49 -13.27
CA LEU A 77 16.02 -8.30 -14.67
C LEU A 77 16.42 -6.85 -14.95
N PHE A 78 15.56 -5.89 -14.57
CA PHE A 78 15.86 -4.47 -14.77
C PHE A 78 17.12 -4.03 -14.03
N THR A 79 17.33 -4.52 -12.81
CA THR A 79 18.51 -4.13 -12.02
C THR A 79 19.78 -4.77 -12.54
N LYS A 80 19.70 -6.01 -13.04
CA LYS A 80 20.88 -6.75 -13.50
C LYS A 80 21.50 -6.15 -14.76
N ASP A 81 20.67 -5.56 -15.61
CA ASP A 81 21.14 -4.87 -16.82
C ASP A 81 22.03 -3.67 -16.46
N THR A 82 21.69 -2.92 -15.41
CA THR A 82 22.50 -1.79 -14.92
C THR A 82 23.62 -2.22 -13.97
N ASN A 83 23.43 -3.31 -13.21
CA ASN A 83 24.37 -3.79 -12.21
C ASN A 83 24.57 -5.32 -12.30
N PRO A 84 25.55 -5.79 -13.09
CA PRO A 84 25.75 -7.22 -13.39
C PRO A 84 25.98 -8.11 -12.15
N GLY A 85 26.49 -7.52 -11.06
CA GLY A 85 26.72 -8.21 -9.79
C GLY A 85 25.47 -8.41 -8.92
N TYR A 86 24.31 -7.92 -9.36
CA TYR A 86 23.08 -7.99 -8.57
C TYR A 86 22.58 -9.44 -8.44
N ARG A 87 22.18 -9.82 -7.23
CA ARG A 87 21.72 -11.18 -6.90
C ARG A 87 20.20 -11.19 -6.72
N PHE A 88 19.55 -12.25 -7.19
CA PHE A 88 18.10 -12.44 -7.06
C PHE A 88 17.58 -12.32 -5.62
N ARG A 89 18.37 -12.74 -4.63
CA ARG A 89 18.02 -12.61 -3.20
C ARG A 89 17.83 -11.15 -2.76
N PHE A 90 18.53 -10.20 -3.38
CA PHE A 90 18.33 -8.78 -3.10
C PHE A 90 17.05 -8.26 -3.75
N ALA A 91 16.76 -8.65 -5.00
CA ALA A 91 15.50 -8.36 -5.68
C ALA A 91 14.29 -8.86 -4.88
N LEU A 92 14.37 -10.09 -4.38
CA LEU A 92 13.32 -10.69 -3.56
C LEU A 92 13.08 -9.90 -2.26
N LYS A 93 14.14 -9.41 -1.61
CA LYS A 93 14.00 -8.57 -0.40
C LYS A 93 13.32 -7.24 -0.71
N VAL A 94 13.67 -6.61 -1.83
CA VAL A 94 13.06 -5.35 -2.28
C VAL A 94 11.57 -5.57 -2.59
N CYS A 95 11.26 -6.62 -3.36
CA CYS A 95 9.89 -7.02 -3.70
C CYS A 95 9.04 -7.24 -2.45
N LEU A 96 9.48 -8.11 -1.53
CA LEU A 96 8.77 -8.42 -0.29
C LEU A 96 8.53 -7.18 0.58
N ALA A 97 9.54 -6.30 0.71
CA ALA A 97 9.37 -5.06 1.45
C ALA A 97 8.39 -4.10 0.76
N GLY A 98 8.39 -4.04 -0.57
CA GLY A 98 7.40 -3.30 -1.35
C GLY A 98 5.98 -3.78 -1.07
N HIS A 99 5.71 -5.09 -1.21
CA HIS A 99 4.40 -5.66 -0.91
C HIS A 99 3.98 -5.44 0.56
N PHE A 100 4.91 -5.55 1.51
CA PHE A 100 4.64 -5.26 2.91
C PHE A 100 4.21 -3.80 3.11
N TYR A 101 4.95 -2.84 2.55
CA TYR A 101 4.59 -1.43 2.66
C TYR A 101 3.30 -1.09 1.91
N SER A 102 3.03 -1.72 0.77
CA SER A 102 1.74 -1.63 0.08
C SER A 102 0.58 -2.11 0.96
N ALA A 103 0.77 -3.19 1.73
CA ALA A 103 -0.27 -3.76 2.57
C ALA A 103 -0.61 -2.91 3.81
N ILE A 104 0.36 -2.17 4.35
CA ILE A 104 0.16 -1.33 5.54
C ILE A 104 -0.18 0.13 5.22
N THR A 105 -0.05 0.56 3.95
CA THR A 105 -0.33 1.93 3.52
C THR A 105 -1.63 2.03 2.73
N PRO A 106 -2.37 3.14 2.85
CA PRO A 106 -3.60 3.31 2.09
C PRO A 106 -3.30 3.35 0.59
N PHE A 107 -4.19 2.75 -0.21
CA PHE A 107 -4.11 2.69 -1.67
C PHE A 107 -2.81 2.07 -2.22
N GLN A 108 -2.10 1.25 -1.42
CA GLN A 108 -0.81 0.66 -1.79
C GLN A 108 0.29 1.69 -2.13
N SER A 109 0.10 2.93 -1.67
CA SER A 109 0.97 4.07 -2.04
C SER A 109 2.40 3.94 -1.51
N GLY A 110 2.65 3.13 -0.48
CA GLY A 110 3.96 2.94 0.13
C GLY A 110 4.87 1.92 -0.55
N GLY A 111 4.36 1.06 -1.43
CA GLY A 111 5.13 -0.05 -2.00
C GLY A 111 6.28 0.41 -2.89
N GLN A 112 5.97 1.13 -3.96
CA GLN A 112 6.98 1.62 -4.92
C GLN A 112 8.01 2.56 -4.28
N PRO A 113 7.63 3.55 -3.44
CA PRO A 113 8.62 4.37 -2.73
C PRO A 113 9.58 3.55 -1.86
N MET A 114 9.07 2.52 -1.17
CA MET A 114 9.91 1.64 -0.35
C MET A 114 10.86 0.80 -1.21
N GLN A 115 10.40 0.31 -2.36
CA GLN A 115 11.26 -0.44 -3.29
C GLN A 115 12.44 0.41 -3.76
N ILE A 116 12.19 1.66 -4.18
CA ILE A 116 13.23 2.62 -4.60
C ILE A 116 14.19 2.93 -3.44
N TYR A 117 13.65 3.18 -2.23
CA TYR A 117 14.47 3.43 -1.04
C TYR A 117 15.43 2.28 -0.73
N LEU A 118 14.94 1.04 -0.80
CA LEU A 118 15.77 -0.15 -0.56
C LEU A 118 16.80 -0.38 -1.67
N MET A 119 16.46 -0.12 -2.93
CA MET A 119 17.41 -0.18 -4.04
C MET A 119 18.53 0.84 -3.85
N SER A 120 18.20 2.08 -3.46
CA SER A 120 19.20 3.10 -3.10
C SER A 120 20.12 2.65 -1.95
N ARG A 121 19.56 2.01 -0.92
CA ARG A 121 20.36 1.40 0.18
C ARG A 121 21.28 0.27 -0.30
N GLN A 122 20.94 -0.39 -1.39
CA GLN A 122 21.76 -1.42 -2.04
C GLN A 122 22.79 -0.84 -3.02
N ARG A 123 22.93 0.50 -3.09
CA ARG A 123 23.78 1.23 -4.05
C ARG A 123 23.40 0.98 -5.50
N ILE A 124 22.12 0.68 -5.74
CA ILE A 124 21.56 0.69 -7.09
C ILE A 124 21.07 2.11 -7.32
N ASP A 125 21.55 2.70 -8.40
CA ASP A 125 21.07 3.99 -8.86
C ASP A 125 19.63 3.83 -9.36
N PRO A 126 18.64 4.52 -8.77
CA PRO A 126 17.26 4.46 -9.25
C PRO A 126 17.04 5.23 -10.56
N GLY A 127 18.06 5.93 -11.07
CA GLY A 127 18.02 6.73 -12.30
C GLY A 127 18.72 8.08 -12.13
#